data_AF-A0A7S4IYE8-F1
#
_entry.id   AF-A0A7S4IYE8-F1
#
_cell.length_a   1.000
_cell.length_b   1.000
_cell.length_c   1.000
_cell.angle_alpha   90.00
_cell.angle_beta   90.00
_cell.angle_gamma   90.00
#
_symmetry.space_group_name_H-M   'P 1'
#
loop_
_entity.id
_entity.type
_entity.pdbx_description
1 polymer ?
#
loop_
_entity_poly.entity_id
_entity_poly.type
_entity_poly.pdbx_seq_one_letter_code
_entity_poly.pdbx_strand_id
1 'polypeptide(L)'
;KVASRSAAAQSDAKLGTTLKKLGATNIPGIEEVHLFKEDGKVIHFVNPKVQASIGANTYIISGPSETKPLQELLPSIVSQLGMDNLSQLQSMAAQAGVAPGGVPPAA
;
A
#
# COMPACT_ATOMS: atom_id res chain seq x y z
N LYS A 1 18.38 -22.31 -18.06
CA LYS A 1 17.02 -22.83 -18.37
C LYS A 1 16.01 -21.77 -17.93
N VAL A 2 15.56 -20.92 -18.85
CA VAL A 2 14.69 -19.78 -18.55
C VAL A 2 13.29 -20.32 -18.27
N ALA A 3 12.81 -20.13 -17.04
CA ALA A 3 11.47 -20.53 -16.63
C ALA A 3 10.43 -19.92 -17.59
N SER A 4 9.63 -20.79 -18.18
CA SER A 4 8.67 -20.52 -19.23
C SER A 4 7.62 -19.50 -18.77
N ARG A 5 7.53 -18.39 -19.50
CA ARG A 5 6.48 -17.35 -19.38
C ARG A 5 5.05 -17.92 -19.46
N SER A 6 4.89 -19.17 -19.87
CA SER A 6 3.63 -19.87 -20.11
C SER A 6 2.95 -20.43 -18.84
N ALA A 7 3.68 -20.75 -17.76
CA ALA A 7 3.09 -21.35 -16.57
C ALA A 7 2.36 -20.32 -15.67
N ALA A 8 2.96 -19.12 -15.53
CA ALA A 8 2.41 -18.03 -14.72
C ALA A 8 1.12 -17.44 -15.32
N ALA A 9 1.06 -17.30 -16.65
CA ALA A 9 -0.13 -16.80 -17.33
C ALA A 9 -1.32 -17.77 -17.22
N GLN A 10 -1.05 -19.09 -17.26
CA GLN A 10 -2.08 -20.12 -17.12
C GLN A 10 -2.60 -20.23 -15.68
N SER A 11 -1.75 -19.99 -14.68
CA SER A 11 -2.20 -19.87 -13.28
C SER A 11 -3.04 -18.62 -13.05
N ASP A 12 -2.70 -17.49 -13.69
CA ASP A 12 -3.43 -16.22 -13.50
C ASP A 12 -4.88 -16.29 -13.98
N ALA A 13 -5.10 -16.95 -15.13
CA ALA A 13 -6.45 -17.20 -15.64
C ALA A 13 -7.29 -18.05 -14.68
N LYS A 14 -6.69 -19.11 -14.11
CA LYS A 14 -7.36 -19.97 -13.12
C LYS A 14 -7.66 -19.22 -11.82
N LEU A 15 -6.71 -18.41 -11.34
CA LEU A 15 -6.89 -17.55 -10.17
C LEU A 15 -8.06 -16.58 -10.37
N GLY A 16 -8.13 -15.92 -11.52
CA GLY A 16 -9.24 -15.02 -11.85
C GLY A 16 -10.61 -15.73 -11.84
N THR A 17 -10.70 -16.96 -12.35
CA THR A 17 -11.95 -17.74 -12.27
C THR A 17 -12.31 -18.11 -10.84
N THR A 18 -11.35 -18.50 -10.01
CA THR A 18 -11.58 -18.84 -8.60
C THR A 18 -12.02 -17.61 -7.81
N LEU A 19 -11.37 -16.47 -8.00
CA LEU A 19 -11.70 -15.21 -7.33
C LEU A 19 -13.13 -14.76 -7.68
N LYS A 20 -13.54 -14.88 -8.95
CA LYS A 20 -14.93 -14.62 -9.37
C LYS A 20 -15.94 -15.53 -8.67
N LYS A 21 -15.62 -16.83 -8.50
CA LYS A 21 -16.48 -17.78 -7.77
C LYS A 21 -16.62 -17.43 -6.28
N LEU A 22 -15.60 -16.80 -5.70
CA LEU A 22 -15.61 -16.29 -4.32
C LEU A 22 -16.28 -14.91 -4.19
N GLY A 23 -16.87 -14.39 -5.29
CA GLY A 23 -17.55 -13.10 -5.30
C GLY A 23 -16.63 -11.90 -5.40
N ALA A 24 -15.34 -12.09 -5.71
CA ALA A 24 -14.43 -10.98 -5.94
C ALA A 24 -14.69 -10.34 -7.31
N THR A 25 -14.93 -9.03 -7.31
CA THR A 25 -15.14 -8.21 -8.50
C THR A 25 -13.98 -7.24 -8.69
N ASN A 26 -13.68 -6.87 -9.94
CA ASN A 26 -12.60 -5.93 -10.23
C ASN A 26 -13.04 -4.51 -9.90
N ILE A 27 -12.23 -3.76 -9.16
CA ILE A 27 -12.47 -2.34 -8.88
C ILE A 27 -11.66 -1.52 -9.90
N PRO A 28 -12.32 -0.80 -10.84
CA PRO A 28 -11.62 0.04 -11.80
C PRO A 28 -11.17 1.37 -11.16
N GLY A 29 -10.18 2.03 -11.78
CA GLY A 29 -9.78 3.39 -11.39
C GLY A 29 -8.96 3.49 -10.11
N ILE A 30 -8.35 2.40 -9.65
CA ILE A 30 -7.43 2.46 -8.51
C ILE A 30 -6.09 3.06 -8.96
N GLU A 31 -5.77 4.21 -8.40
CA GLU A 31 -4.51 4.90 -8.64
C GLU A 31 -3.41 4.36 -7.73
N GLU A 32 -3.66 4.22 -6.44
CA GLU A 32 -2.65 3.82 -5.46
C GLU A 32 -3.27 2.94 -4.35
N VAL A 33 -2.46 2.04 -3.80
CA VAL A 33 -2.79 1.29 -2.58
C VAL A 33 -1.61 1.35 -1.62
N HIS A 34 -1.90 1.66 -0.36
CA HIS A 34 -0.91 1.71 0.72
C HIS A 34 -1.26 0.68 1.80
N LEU A 35 -0.28 -0.16 2.13
CA LEU A 35 -0.34 -1.04 3.29
C LEU A 35 0.64 -0.51 4.34
N PHE A 36 0.10 0.09 5.40
CA PHE A 36 0.87 0.56 6.55
C PHE A 36 1.27 -0.62 7.41
N LYS A 37 2.55 -0.70 7.75
CA LYS A 37 3.09 -1.68 8.68
C LYS A 37 3.40 -1.03 10.02
N GLU A 38 3.40 -1.85 11.06
CA GLU A 38 3.74 -1.43 12.42
C GLU A 38 5.22 -1.03 12.58
N ASP A 39 6.10 -1.46 11.65
CA ASP A 39 7.52 -1.10 11.63
C ASP A 39 7.79 0.31 11.05
N GLY A 40 6.73 1.06 10.73
CA GLY A 40 6.82 2.40 10.16
C GLY A 40 7.16 2.43 8.66
N LYS A 41 7.11 1.28 7.99
CA LYS A 41 7.24 1.18 6.52
C LYS A 41 5.86 1.07 5.88
N VAL A 42 5.80 1.44 4.61
CA VAL A 42 4.61 1.33 3.78
C VAL A 42 4.93 0.47 2.58
N ILE A 43 4.11 -0.55 2.32
CA ILE A 43 4.09 -1.18 1.00
C ILE A 43 3.20 -0.34 0.11
N HIS A 44 3.81 0.25 -0.90
CA HIS A 44 3.16 1.13 -1.87
C HIS A 44 2.99 0.42 -3.20
N PHE A 45 1.78 0.49 -3.74
CA PHE A 45 1.43 0.01 -5.07
C PHE A 45 0.97 1.18 -5.93
N VAL A 46 1.57 1.33 -7.11
CA VAL A 46 1.17 2.33 -8.12
C VAL A 46 0.38 1.64 -9.22
N ASN A 47 -0.81 2.16 -9.49
CA ASN A 47 -1.81 1.64 -10.42
C ASN A 47 -2.04 0.11 -10.32
N PRO A 48 -2.29 -0.44 -9.12
CA PRO A 48 -2.49 -1.88 -8.98
C PRO A 48 -3.82 -2.34 -9.59
N LYS A 49 -3.85 -3.62 -9.97
CA LYS A 49 -5.11 -4.30 -10.26
C LYS A 49 -5.73 -4.75 -8.94
N VAL A 50 -6.86 -4.16 -8.58
CA VAL A 50 -7.59 -4.50 -7.36
C VAL A 50 -8.85 -5.28 -7.69
N GLN A 51 -9.03 -6.38 -6.97
CA GLN A 51 -10.28 -7.11 -6.92
C GLN A 51 -10.74 -7.16 -5.47
N ALA A 52 -12.04 -7.10 -5.22
CA ALA A 52 -12.56 -7.18 -3.86
C ALA A 52 -13.86 -7.96 -3.80
N SER A 53 -14.04 -8.68 -2.71
CA SER A 53 -15.34 -9.16 -2.27
C SER A 53 -15.79 -8.26 -1.12
N ILE A 54 -16.60 -7.24 -1.44
CA ILE A 54 -17.04 -6.22 -0.46
C ILE A 54 -17.83 -6.88 0.67
N GLY A 55 -18.72 -7.82 0.35
CA GLY A 55 -19.50 -8.54 1.36
C GLY A 55 -18.66 -9.40 2.32
N ALA A 56 -17.45 -9.80 1.90
CA ALA A 56 -16.52 -10.59 2.71
C ALA A 56 -15.33 -9.76 3.24
N ASN A 57 -15.34 -8.43 3.07
CA ASN A 57 -14.25 -7.53 3.46
C ASN A 57 -12.87 -8.00 2.99
N THR A 58 -12.81 -8.65 1.82
CA THR A 58 -11.58 -9.27 1.32
C THR A 58 -11.12 -8.55 0.06
N TYR A 59 -9.88 -8.04 0.09
CA TYR A 59 -9.26 -7.31 -1.00
C TYR A 59 -8.07 -8.09 -1.55
N ILE A 60 -7.97 -8.15 -2.86
CA ILE A 60 -6.90 -8.80 -3.61
C ILE A 60 -6.22 -7.73 -4.44
N ILE A 61 -4.95 -7.48 -4.13
CA ILE A 61 -4.15 -6.43 -4.76
C ILE A 61 -3.03 -7.14 -5.53
N SER A 62 -3.02 -6.94 -6.84
CA SER A 62 -2.03 -7.52 -7.74
C SER A 62 -1.32 -6.41 -8.51
N GLY A 63 0.00 -6.34 -8.37
CA GLY A 63 0.82 -5.34 -9.05
C GLY A 63 2.23 -5.28 -8.49
N PRO A 64 3.13 -4.52 -9.14
CA PRO A 64 4.43 -4.21 -8.56
C PRO A 64 4.24 -3.43 -7.26
N SER A 65 5.02 -3.78 -6.25
CA SER A 65 4.98 -3.16 -4.93
C SER A 65 6.37 -2.71 -4.52
N GLU A 66 6.47 -1.53 -3.92
CA GLU A 66 7.70 -1.01 -3.34
C GLU A 66 7.51 -0.81 -1.84
N THR A 67 8.46 -1.28 -1.03
CA THR A 67 8.46 -0.96 0.40
C THR A 67 9.26 0.30 0.61
N LYS A 68 8.60 1.38 1.05
CA LYS A 68 9.22 2.69 1.32
C LYS A 68 9.04 3.09 2.79
N PRO A 69 9.98 3.85 3.37
CA PRO A 69 9.75 4.49 4.65
C PRO A 69 8.64 5.52 4.50
N LEU A 70 7.80 5.67 5.53
CA LEU A 70 6.64 6.54 5.49
C LEU A 70 6.99 8.02 5.23
N GLN A 71 8.18 8.44 5.66
CA GLN A 71 8.73 9.78 5.50
C GLN A 71 8.90 10.18 4.02
N GLU A 72 9.15 9.24 3.12
CA GLU A 72 9.31 9.52 1.68
C GLU A 72 7.97 9.76 0.97
N LEU A 73 6.85 9.37 1.59
CA LEU A 73 5.50 9.54 1.06
C LEU A 73 4.79 10.77 1.65
N LEU A 74 5.46 11.56 2.49
CA LEU A 74 4.96 12.84 2.99
C LEU A 74 5.09 13.92 1.90
N PRO A 75 4.12 14.86 1.78
CA PRO A 75 2.96 15.05 2.65
C PRO A 75 1.67 14.37 2.16
N SER A 76 1.64 13.80 0.96
CA SER A 76 0.41 13.27 0.33
C SER A 76 -0.23 12.13 1.12
N ILE A 77 0.57 11.32 1.83
CA ILE A 77 0.08 10.21 2.63
C ILE A 77 -0.67 10.64 3.90
N VAL A 78 -0.52 11.88 4.36
CA VAL A 78 -1.14 12.36 5.61
C VAL A 78 -2.66 12.34 5.55
N SER A 79 -3.25 12.61 4.38
CA SER A 79 -4.71 12.58 4.21
C SER A 79 -5.31 11.17 4.23
N GLN A 80 -4.47 10.15 4.00
CA GLN A 80 -4.86 8.73 4.00
C GLN A 80 -4.61 8.06 5.35
N LEU A 81 -3.82 8.72 6.21
CA LEU A 81 -3.58 8.29 7.57
C LEU A 81 -4.70 8.80 8.47
N GLY A 82 -5.41 7.86 9.11
CA GLY A 82 -6.33 8.21 10.18
C GLY A 82 -5.59 8.84 11.37
N MET A 83 -6.35 9.52 12.25
CA MET A 83 -5.82 10.19 13.45
C MET A 83 -4.95 9.27 14.33
N ASP A 84 -5.29 7.97 14.36
CA ASP A 84 -4.54 6.95 15.10
C ASP A 84 -3.14 6.72 14.54
N ASN A 85 -3.00 6.64 13.21
CA ASN A 85 -1.70 6.43 12.56
C ASN A 85 -0.89 7.73 12.45
N LEU A 86 -1.56 8.89 12.49
CA LEU A 86 -0.92 10.20 12.51
C LEU A 86 -0.14 10.41 13.82
N SER A 87 -0.65 9.87 14.93
CA SER A 87 0.02 9.90 16.25
C SER A 87 1.32 9.08 16.25
N GLN A 88 1.31 7.91 15.60
CA GLN A 88 2.51 7.10 15.38
C GLN A 88 3.50 7.82 14.47
N LEU A 89 3.01 8.47 13.42
CA LEU A 89 3.80 9.32 12.55
C LEU A 89 4.49 10.47 13.27
N GLN A 90 3.75 11.21 14.10
CA GLN A 90 4.28 12.30 14.90
C GLN A 90 5.34 11.80 15.88
N SER A 91 5.12 10.63 16.48
CA SER A 91 6.09 10.00 17.38
C SER A 91 7.37 9.62 16.63
N MET A 92 7.26 9.05 15.43
CA MET A 92 8.40 8.71 14.58
C MET A 92 9.13 9.96 14.03
N ALA A 93 8.38 11.01 13.66
CA ALA A 93 8.95 12.28 13.19
C ALA A 93 9.67 13.04 14.31
N ALA A 94 9.12 13.00 15.53
CA ALA A 94 9.74 13.56 16.73
C ALA A 94 11.03 12.81 17.09
N GLN A 95 11.06 11.47 16.96
CA GLN A 95 12.28 10.68 17.15
C GLN A 95 13.33 10.90 16.04
N ALA A 96 12.89 11.19 14.81
CA ALA A 96 13.77 11.51 13.69
C ALA A 96 14.27 12.98 13.68
N GLY A 97 13.92 13.80 14.68
CA GLY A 97 14.36 15.20 14.78
C GLY A 97 13.71 16.14 13.78
N VAL A 98 12.64 15.72 13.08
CA VAL A 98 11.93 16.53 12.10
C VAL A 98 10.71 17.14 12.78
N ALA A 99 10.94 18.23 13.51
CA ALA A 99 9.85 19.01 14.11
C ALA A 99 9.02 19.67 12.98
N PRO A 100 7.69 19.47 12.93
CA PRO A 100 6.83 20.23 12.03
C PRO A 100 6.60 21.61 12.64
N GLY A 101 7.53 22.54 12.39
CA GLY A 101 7.46 23.92 12.86
C GLY A 101 8.77 24.38 13.48
N GLY A 102 9.47 25.29 12.79
CA GLY A 102 10.86 25.65 13.07
C GLY A 102 11.12 26.40 14.38
N VAL A 103 12.38 26.33 14.85
CA VAL A 103 13.38 27.41 14.84
C VAL A 103 14.77 26.76 14.76
N PRO A 104 15.76 27.31 14.04
CA PRO A 104 17.15 26.86 14.21
C PRO A 104 17.67 27.32 15.57
N PRO A 105 18.35 26.47 16.37
CA PRO A 105 19.06 26.95 17.54
C PRO A 105 20.32 27.66 17.05
N ALA A 106 20.38 28.97 17.27
CA ALA A 106 21.62 29.71 17.22
C ALA A 106 22.49 29.26 18.41
N ALA A 107 23.65 28.68 18.11
CA ALA A 107 24.81 28.62 18.99
C ALA A 107 26.07 28.59 18.12
#